data_AF-A0A523E8I6-F1
#
_entry.id   AF-A0A523E8I6-F1
#
_cell.length_a   1.000
_cell.length_b   1.000
_cell.length_c   1.000
_cell.angle_alpha   90.00
_cell.angle_beta   90.00
_cell.angle_gamma   90.00
#
_symmetry.space_group_name_H-M   'P 1'
#
loop_
_entity.id
_entity.type
_entity.pdbx_description
1 polymer ?
#
loop_
_entity_poly.entity_id
_entity_poly.type
_entity_poly.pdbx_seq_one_letter_code
_entity_poly.pdbx_strand_id
1 'polypeptide(L)'
;MKYHFRVHKDRESGYWARGIELSGCLSQGETRKELRANLEEALNLYLSEPEDSKVMFPAPKKRVALSKLVWAIDVDAKVAFAVTLRNLRLRKKMTQAQMKARLGIKHLSDYQRLEDPARANPRLVTLKKIKTAFPSLKIDDILAA
;
A
#
# COMPACT_ATOMS: atom_id res chain seq x y z
N MET A 1 -5.72 -4.17 1.45
CA MET A 1 -5.06 -4.15 0.11
C MET A 1 -4.10 -5.32 0.03
N LYS A 2 -4.05 -6.09 -1.07
CA LYS A 2 -3.17 -7.26 -1.18
C LYS A 2 -2.24 -7.18 -2.39
N TYR A 3 -0.93 -7.39 -2.18
CA TYR A 3 0.05 -7.55 -3.27
C TYR A 3 0.40 -9.02 -3.46
N HIS A 4 0.82 -9.36 -4.67
CA HIS A 4 1.09 -10.75 -5.03
C HIS A 4 2.59 -11.00 -5.11
N PHE A 5 3.00 -12.13 -4.56
CA PHE A 5 4.39 -12.56 -4.54
C PHE A 5 4.52 -13.93 -5.20
N ARG A 6 5.54 -14.06 -6.06
CA ARG A 6 5.92 -15.35 -6.62
C ARG A 6 6.92 -16.01 -5.69
N VAL A 7 6.57 -17.20 -5.20
CA VAL A 7 7.35 -17.97 -4.25
C VAL A 7 8.21 -19.00 -4.97
N HIS A 8 9.44 -19.12 -4.50
CA HIS A 8 10.45 -20.02 -4.99
C HIS A 8 10.99 -20.83 -3.80
N LYS A 9 11.29 -22.10 -4.04
CA LYS A 9 12.01 -22.95 -3.08
C LYS A 9 13.46 -22.99 -3.51
N ASP A 10 14.35 -22.60 -2.61
CA ASP A 10 15.78 -22.76 -2.77
C ASP A 10 16.20 -24.12 -2.19
N ARG A 11 17.23 -24.75 -2.77
CA ARG A 11 17.68 -26.09 -2.33
C ARG A 11 18.48 -26.05 -1.03
N GLU A 12 19.15 -24.93 -0.76
CA GLU A 12 20.09 -24.79 0.36
C GLU A 12 19.61 -23.79 1.41
N SER A 13 18.84 -22.76 1.02
CA SER A 13 18.49 -21.62 1.89
C SER A 13 16.99 -21.48 2.23
N GLY A 14 16.17 -22.49 1.91
CA GLY A 14 14.74 -22.50 2.26
C GLY A 14 13.83 -21.92 1.18
N TYR A 15 13.21 -20.77 1.43
CA TYR A 15 12.25 -20.15 0.52
C TYR A 15 12.54 -18.67 0.31
N TRP A 16 12.22 -18.18 -0.88
CA TRP A 16 12.23 -16.74 -1.16
C TRP A 16 11.06 -16.37 -2.06
N ALA A 17 10.70 -15.10 -2.07
CA ALA A 17 9.67 -14.60 -2.94
C ALA A 17 9.91 -13.16 -3.38
N ARG A 18 9.39 -12.82 -4.56
CA ARG A 18 9.47 -11.47 -5.13
C ARG A 18 8.09 -10.96 -5.54
N GLY A 19 7.90 -9.65 -5.42
CA GLY A 19 6.68 -8.97 -5.80
C GLY A 19 6.41 -9.10 -7.31
N ILE A 20 5.15 -9.38 -7.66
CA ILE A 20 4.69 -9.43 -9.04
C ILE A 20 4.45 -8.02 -9.58
N GLU A 21 3.88 -7.14 -8.76
CA GLU A 21 3.63 -5.74 -9.11
C GLU A 21 4.74 -4.80 -8.61
N LEU A 22 5.48 -5.21 -7.58
CA LEU A 22 6.53 -4.41 -6.93
C LEU A 22 7.89 -5.10 -7.15
N SER A 23 8.53 -4.81 -8.28
CA SER A 23 9.76 -5.51 -8.71
C SER A 23 10.93 -5.39 -7.71
N GLY A 24 10.95 -4.33 -6.91
CA GLY A 24 11.97 -4.12 -5.87
C GLY A 24 11.63 -4.71 -4.50
N CYS A 25 10.44 -5.30 -4.33
CA CYS A 25 10.02 -5.87 -3.05
C CYS A 25 10.23 -7.39 -3.07
N LEU A 26 11.16 -7.88 -2.26
CA LEU A 26 11.45 -9.31 -2.12
C LEU A 26 11.86 -9.64 -0.68
N SER A 27 11.73 -10.90 -0.30
CA SER A 27 12.17 -11.38 1.01
C SER A 27 12.44 -12.89 0.97
N GLN A 28 13.04 -13.41 2.03
CA GLN A 28 13.39 -14.82 2.20
C GLN A 28 13.06 -15.33 3.60
N GLY A 29 13.03 -16.65 3.77
CA GLY A 29 12.88 -17.31 5.07
C GLY A 29 13.12 -18.83 4.95
N GLU A 30 13.60 -19.44 6.01
CA GLU A 30 13.90 -20.88 6.06
C GLU A 30 12.62 -21.72 5.95
N THR A 31 11.53 -21.19 6.52
CA THR A 31 10.21 -21.82 6.49
C THR A 31 9.19 -20.97 5.73
N ARG A 32 8.10 -21.60 5.26
CA ARG A 32 6.99 -20.86 4.64
C ARG A 32 6.32 -19.85 5.58
N LYS A 33 6.27 -20.16 6.87
CA LYS A 33 5.71 -19.28 7.90
C LYS A 33 6.57 -18.04 8.06
N GLU A 34 7.87 -18.25 8.18
CA GLU A 34 8.86 -17.16 8.27
C GLU A 34 8.87 -16.31 7.00
N LEU A 35 8.93 -16.93 5.82
CA LEU A 35 8.84 -16.20 4.55
C LEU A 35 7.59 -15.32 4.50
N ARG A 36 6.43 -15.81 4.96
CA ARG A 36 5.21 -15.01 4.97
C ARG A 36 5.33 -13.80 5.90
N ALA A 37 5.83 -13.97 7.12
CA ALA A 37 6.05 -12.87 8.07
C ALA A 37 7.04 -11.84 7.50
N ASN A 38 8.18 -12.30 6.98
CA ASN A 38 9.20 -11.43 6.40
C ASN A 38 8.69 -10.70 5.14
N LEU A 39 7.76 -11.29 4.38
CA LEU A 39 7.08 -10.63 3.25
C LEU A 39 6.08 -9.57 3.71
N GLU A 40 5.33 -9.83 4.78
CA GLU A 40 4.41 -8.83 5.36
C GLU A 40 5.21 -7.61 5.83
N GLU A 41 6.35 -7.81 6.51
CA GLU A 41 7.25 -6.73 6.91
C GLU A 41 7.86 -6.00 5.70
N ALA A 42 8.46 -6.74 4.77
CA ALA A 42 9.10 -6.15 3.59
C ALA A 42 8.11 -5.35 2.72
N LEU A 43 6.89 -5.85 2.53
CA LEU A 43 5.84 -5.17 1.77
C LEU A 43 5.45 -3.85 2.43
N ASN A 44 5.23 -3.86 3.75
CA ASN A 44 4.83 -2.67 4.48
C ASN A 44 5.95 -1.64 4.53
N LEU A 45 7.21 -2.07 4.73
CA LEU A 45 8.37 -1.19 4.68
C LEU A 45 8.51 -0.54 3.29
N TYR A 46 8.50 -1.36 2.23
CA TYR A 46 8.65 -0.91 0.84
C TYR A 46 7.62 0.15 0.45
N LEU A 47 6.35 -0.04 0.85
CA LEU A 47 5.28 0.92 0.58
C LEU A 47 5.33 2.16 1.49
N SER A 48 5.97 2.04 2.65
CA SER A 48 6.05 3.11 3.66
C SER A 48 7.12 4.15 3.34
N GLU A 49 8.17 3.76 2.63
CA GLU A 49 9.34 4.59 2.35
C GLU A 49 9.49 4.89 0.84
N PRO A 50 8.59 5.70 0.26
CA PRO A 50 8.81 6.19 -1.09
C PRO A 50 10.05 7.11 -1.12
N GLU A 51 10.77 7.12 -2.24
CA GLU A 51 11.90 8.04 -2.45
C GLU A 51 11.47 9.52 -2.28
N ASP A 52 10.28 9.88 -2.80
CA ASP A 52 9.68 11.18 -2.58
C ASP A 52 8.14 11.17 -2.63
N SER A 53 7.53 12.36 -2.46
CA SER A 53 6.06 12.54 -2.48
C SER A 53 5.39 12.36 -3.86
N LYS A 54 6.18 12.19 -4.92
CA LYS A 54 5.75 12.03 -6.33
C LYS A 54 5.81 10.58 -6.79
N VAL A 55 6.44 9.69 -6.02
CA VAL A 55 6.46 8.25 -6.31
C VAL A 55 5.03 7.69 -6.28
N MET A 56 4.67 6.99 -7.36
CA MET A 56 3.43 6.24 -7.48
C MET A 56 3.75 4.75 -7.55
N PHE A 57 3.29 4.00 -6.55
CA PHE A 57 3.43 2.55 -6.59
C PHE A 57 2.41 1.92 -7.57
N PRO A 58 2.81 0.93 -8.38
CA PRO A 58 1.89 0.16 -9.21
C PRO A 58 0.79 -0.46 -8.36
N ALA A 59 -0.48 -0.29 -8.74
CA ALA A 59 -1.58 -0.90 -8.00
C ALA A 59 -1.56 -2.43 -8.14
N PRO A 60 -2.00 -3.18 -7.11
CA PRO A 60 -2.08 -4.64 -7.19
C PRO A 60 -3.06 -5.08 -8.28
N LYS A 61 -2.75 -6.18 -8.95
CA LYS A 61 -3.60 -6.74 -10.01
C LYS A 61 -4.86 -7.33 -9.39
N LYS A 62 -6.03 -6.97 -9.92
CA LYS A 62 -7.34 -7.46 -9.41
C LYS A 62 -7.58 -8.96 -9.58
N ARG A 63 -6.93 -9.56 -10.57
CA ARG A 63 -7.09 -10.98 -10.92
C ARG A 63 -5.72 -11.60 -11.08
N VAL A 64 -5.27 -12.29 -10.04
CA VAL A 64 -4.07 -13.13 -10.06
C VAL A 64 -4.49 -14.52 -9.59
N ALA A 65 -4.16 -15.54 -10.37
CA ALA A 65 -4.45 -16.92 -9.99
C ALA A 65 -3.54 -17.30 -8.80
N LEU A 66 -4.14 -17.39 -7.61
CA LEU A 66 -3.45 -17.82 -6.40
C LEU A 66 -3.11 -19.31 -6.52
N SER A 67 -1.94 -19.68 -6.01
CA SER A 67 -1.47 -21.07 -6.01
C SER A 67 -0.45 -21.29 -4.90
N LYS A 68 0.06 -22.52 -4.78
CA LYS A 68 1.18 -22.80 -3.85
C LYS A 68 2.42 -21.93 -4.11
N LEU A 69 2.58 -21.39 -5.32
CA LEU A 69 3.72 -20.56 -5.75
C LEU A 69 3.36 -19.08 -5.94
N VAL A 70 2.10 -18.68 -5.71
CA VAL A 70 1.65 -17.30 -5.83
C VAL A 70 0.82 -16.94 -4.61
N TRP A 71 1.40 -16.15 -3.72
CA TRP A 71 0.77 -15.75 -2.46
C TRP A 71 0.26 -14.32 -2.55
N ALA A 72 -0.88 -14.07 -1.91
CA ALA A 72 -1.36 -12.74 -1.60
C ALA A 72 -0.91 -12.36 -0.18
N ILE A 73 -0.30 -11.19 -0.05
CA ILE A 73 0.21 -10.62 1.19
C ILE A 73 -0.53 -9.31 1.45
N ASP A 74 -1.03 -9.18 2.68
CA ASP A 74 -1.81 -8.03 3.12
C ASP A 74 -0.91 -6.83 3.46
N VAL A 75 -1.38 -5.66 3.10
CA VAL A 75 -0.77 -4.37 3.47
C VAL A 75 -1.50 -3.86 4.71
N ASP A 76 -0.75 -3.36 5.69
CA ASP A 76 -1.29 -2.67 6.86
C ASP A 76 -2.25 -1.55 6.44
N ALA A 77 -3.35 -1.39 7.19
CA ALA A 77 -4.42 -0.49 6.82
C ALA A 77 -3.97 0.98 6.71
N LYS A 78 -3.03 1.42 7.56
CA LYS A 78 -2.50 2.80 7.52
C LYS A 78 -1.65 3.01 6.27
N VAL A 79 -0.76 2.05 5.99
CA VAL A 79 0.10 2.04 4.80
C VAL A 79 -0.76 2.02 3.52
N ALA A 80 -1.73 1.10 3.46
CA ALA A 80 -2.66 0.96 2.35
C ALA A 80 -3.45 2.26 2.11
N PHE A 81 -3.94 2.91 3.17
CA PHE A 81 -4.66 4.17 3.07
C PHE A 81 -3.77 5.29 2.53
N ALA A 82 -2.59 5.48 3.13
CA ALA A 82 -1.65 6.54 2.77
C ALA A 82 -1.21 6.44 1.30
N VAL A 83 -0.83 5.24 0.85
CA VAL A 83 -0.44 4.97 -0.53
C VAL A 83 -1.60 5.19 -1.49
N THR A 84 -2.80 4.72 -1.14
CA THR A 84 -3.99 4.91 -1.99
C THR A 84 -4.32 6.39 -2.18
N LEU A 85 -4.29 7.17 -1.10
CA LEU A 85 -4.58 8.60 -1.14
C LEU A 85 -3.51 9.36 -1.96
N ARG A 86 -2.24 9.03 -1.78
CA ARG A 86 -1.12 9.58 -2.58
C ARG A 86 -1.30 9.28 -4.05
N ASN A 87 -1.54 8.02 -4.41
CA ASN A 87 -1.73 7.60 -5.80
C ASN A 87 -2.94 8.30 -6.44
N LEU A 88 -4.02 8.50 -5.68
CA LEU A 88 -5.19 9.26 -6.12
C LEU A 88 -4.86 10.72 -6.40
N ARG A 89 -4.14 11.39 -5.49
CA ARG A 89 -3.63 12.76 -5.67
C ARG A 89 -2.78 12.87 -6.94
N LEU A 90 -1.83 11.97 -7.11
CA LEU A 90 -0.89 11.97 -8.24
C LEU A 90 -1.60 11.68 -9.57
N ARG A 91 -2.56 10.76 -9.61
CA ARG A 91 -3.39 10.51 -10.81
C ARG A 91 -4.21 11.72 -11.23
N LYS A 92 -4.58 12.58 -10.28
CA LYS A 92 -5.27 13.85 -10.52
C LYS A 92 -4.31 15.02 -10.77
N LYS A 93 -3.00 14.76 -10.81
CA LYS A 93 -1.93 15.76 -10.99
C LYS A 93 -2.01 16.90 -9.96
N MET A 94 -2.42 16.56 -8.73
CA MET A 94 -2.58 17.54 -7.65
C MET A 94 -1.36 17.57 -6.72
N THR A 95 -1.03 18.76 -6.23
CA THR A 95 -0.09 18.94 -5.12
C THR A 95 -0.77 18.64 -3.77
N GLN A 96 0.01 18.45 -2.72
CA GLN A 96 -0.54 18.27 -1.37
C GLN A 96 -1.35 19.50 -0.92
N ALA A 97 -0.92 20.71 -1.30
CA ALA A 97 -1.65 21.95 -1.01
C ALA A 97 -3.01 22.02 -1.75
N GLN A 98 -3.05 21.59 -3.00
CA GLN A 98 -4.30 21.52 -3.78
C GLN A 98 -5.27 20.50 -3.19
N MET A 99 -4.78 19.31 -2.81
CA MET A 99 -5.61 18.30 -2.15
C MET A 99 -6.13 18.78 -0.79
N LYS A 100 -5.28 19.43 0.00
CA LYS A 100 -5.66 20.06 1.27
C LYS A 100 -6.82 21.04 1.07
N ALA A 101 -6.71 21.95 0.11
CA ALA A 101 -7.75 22.92 -0.22
C ALA A 101 -9.04 22.21 -0.70
N ARG A 102 -8.91 21.21 -1.57
CA ARG A 102 -10.04 20.45 -2.12
C ARG A 102 -10.85 19.70 -1.06
N LEU A 103 -10.18 19.24 0.00
CA LEU A 103 -10.78 18.54 1.14
C LEU A 103 -11.24 19.47 2.26
N GLY A 104 -11.02 20.79 2.14
CA GLY A 104 -11.32 21.76 3.17
C GLY A 104 -10.55 21.49 4.48
N ILE A 105 -9.27 21.09 4.36
CA ILE A 105 -8.36 20.89 5.48
C ILE A 105 -7.62 22.20 5.76
N LYS A 106 -7.51 22.59 7.02
CA LYS A 106 -6.96 23.88 7.42
C LYS A 106 -5.44 23.94 7.23
N HIS A 107 -4.71 23.03 7.86
CA HIS A 107 -3.25 23.01 7.85
C HIS A 107 -2.67 21.95 6.90
N LEU A 108 -1.53 22.24 6.28
CA LEU A 108 -0.88 21.29 5.35
C LEU A 108 -0.39 20.04 6.08
N SER A 109 0.10 20.19 7.31
CA SER A 109 0.53 19.09 8.18
C SER A 109 -0.60 18.08 8.44
N ASP A 110 -1.84 18.55 8.62
CA ASP A 110 -3.01 17.67 8.79
C ASP A 110 -3.24 16.78 7.56
N TYR A 111 -3.03 17.33 6.36
CA TYR A 111 -3.10 16.56 5.11
C TYR A 111 -1.91 15.60 4.98
N GLN A 112 -0.70 16.05 5.28
CA GLN A 112 0.51 15.23 5.19
C GLN A 112 0.40 13.98 6.08
N ARG A 113 -0.21 14.09 7.26
CA ARG A 113 -0.51 12.94 8.14
C ARG A 113 -1.42 11.88 7.48
N LEU A 114 -2.24 12.25 6.52
CA LEU A 114 -3.11 11.32 5.78
C LEU A 114 -2.35 10.53 4.71
N GLU A 115 -1.25 11.08 4.18
CA GLU A 115 -0.35 10.42 3.22
C GLU A 115 0.90 9.83 3.88
N ASP A 116 0.97 9.84 5.20
CA ASP A 116 2.05 9.28 6.00
C ASP A 116 1.70 7.85 6.42
N PRO A 117 2.41 6.82 5.92
CA PRO A 117 2.13 5.42 6.20
C PRO A 117 2.18 5.04 7.70
N ALA A 118 3.00 5.71 8.51
CA ALA A 118 3.11 5.45 9.94
C ALA A 118 1.99 6.13 10.76
N ARG A 119 1.48 7.28 10.28
CA ARG A 119 0.54 8.14 11.02
C ARG A 119 -0.89 8.18 10.48
N ALA A 120 -1.14 7.63 9.30
CA ALA A 120 -2.45 7.67 8.66
C ALA A 120 -3.53 6.98 9.50
N ASN A 121 -4.42 7.78 10.09
CA ASN A 121 -5.59 7.30 10.80
C ASN A 121 -6.74 8.32 10.69
N PRO A 122 -7.44 8.37 9.54
CA PRO A 122 -8.49 9.35 9.29
C PRO A 122 -9.73 9.06 10.14
N ARG A 123 -10.32 10.12 10.73
CA ARG A 123 -11.65 10.03 11.34
C ARG A 123 -12.72 9.76 10.27
N LEU A 124 -13.85 9.18 10.68
CA LEU A 124 -15.01 8.93 9.78
C LEU A 124 -15.45 10.18 9.01
N VAL A 125 -15.45 11.36 9.66
CA VAL A 125 -15.76 12.64 9.01
C VAL A 125 -14.77 13.00 7.91
N THR A 126 -13.49 12.67 8.07
CA THR A 126 -12.45 12.87 7.07
C THR A 126 -12.62 11.88 5.92
N LEU A 127 -12.89 10.60 6.22
CA LEU A 127 -13.20 9.58 5.20
C LEU A 127 -14.39 9.98 4.34
N LYS A 128 -15.47 10.51 4.96
CA LYS A 128 -16.64 11.04 4.24
C LYS A 128 -16.22 12.15 3.28
N LYS A 129 -15.43 13.14 3.72
CA LYS A 129 -14.93 14.23 2.85
C LYS A 129 -14.13 13.70 1.66
N ILE A 130 -13.22 12.75 1.90
CA ILE A 130 -12.40 12.15 0.85
C ILE A 130 -13.27 11.37 -0.13
N LYS A 131 -14.22 10.55 0.34
CA LYS A 131 -15.13 9.78 -0.51
C LYS A 131 -16.06 10.67 -1.32
N THR A 132 -16.53 11.79 -0.77
CA THR A 132 -17.31 12.80 -1.51
C THR A 132 -16.48 13.47 -2.59
N ALA A 133 -15.22 13.84 -2.29
CA ALA A 133 -14.32 14.43 -3.28
C ALA A 133 -13.86 13.41 -4.35
N PHE A 134 -13.77 12.14 -3.98
CA PHE A 134 -13.27 11.06 -4.82
C PHE A 134 -14.14 9.79 -4.67
N PRO A 135 -15.29 9.72 -5.35
CA PRO A 135 -16.20 8.58 -5.27
C PRO A 135 -15.57 7.25 -5.69
N SER A 136 -14.52 7.30 -6.52
CA SER A 136 -13.75 6.13 -6.96
C SER A 136 -12.91 5.47 -5.87
N LEU A 137 -12.69 6.11 -4.72
CA LEU A 137 -11.95 5.52 -3.61
C LEU A 137 -12.75 4.35 -3.01
N LYS A 138 -12.22 3.14 -3.09
CA LYS A 138 -12.83 1.95 -2.48
C LYS A 138 -12.19 1.69 -1.13
N ILE A 139 -12.96 1.91 -0.06
CA ILE A 139 -12.47 1.70 1.31
C ILE A 139 -12.26 0.20 1.58
N ASP A 140 -13.09 -0.66 0.99
CA ASP A 140 -12.95 -2.12 1.12
C ASP A 140 -11.59 -2.60 0.60
N ASP A 141 -11.06 -1.98 -0.48
CA ASP A 141 -9.74 -2.32 -1.00
C ASP A 141 -8.61 -1.98 0.00
N ILE A 142 -8.83 -1.03 0.91
CA ILE A 142 -7.88 -0.58 1.94
C ILE A 142 -8.00 -1.47 3.17
N LEU A 143 -9.22 -1.69 3.66
CA LEU A 143 -9.51 -2.40 4.91
C LEU A 143 -9.57 -3.93 4.77
N ALA A 144 -9.45 -4.47 3.55
CA ALA A 144 -9.45 -5.91 3.35
C ALA A 144 -8.34 -6.58 4.18
N ALA A 145 -8.79 -7.40 5.14
CA ALA A 145 -8.04 -8.35 5.95
C ALA A 145 -7.69 -9.62 5.15
#